data_AF-A0A520AG06-F1
#
_entry.id   AF-A0A520AG06-F1
#
_cell.length_a   1.000
_cell.length_b   1.000
_cell.length_c   1.000
_cell.angle_alpha   90.00
_cell.angle_beta   90.00
_cell.angle_gamma   90.00
#
_symmetry.space_group_name_H-M   'P 1'
#
loop_
_entity.id
_entity.type
_entity.pdbx_description
1 polymer ?
#
loop_
_entity_poly.entity_id
_entity_poly.type
_entity_poly.pdbx_seq_one_letter_code
_entity_poly.pdbx_strand_id
1 'polypeptide(L)'
;MAIMNGKDIIGLVGDLVLKRGKDGKKIVQSKAGPYKQNKESVRTSTMFGYGSSVACVIRRQVDATFGSNYDSGMINRFHNPIREVLSHCYKPADKTFVF
;
A
#
# COMPACT_ATOMS: atom_id res chain seq x y z
N MET A 1 18.03 -17.86 -10.55
CA MET A 1 19.42 -17.44 -10.28
C MET A 1 19.35 -16.03 -9.66
N ALA A 2 19.92 -15.83 -8.49
CA ALA A 2 19.94 -14.53 -7.84
C ALA A 2 21.14 -13.72 -8.32
N ILE A 3 20.95 -12.42 -8.53
CA ILE A 3 21.96 -11.48 -8.99
C ILE A 3 22.12 -10.41 -7.89
N MET A 4 23.37 -10.13 -7.54
CA MET A 4 23.73 -9.02 -6.65
C MET A 4 23.63 -7.71 -7.43
N ASN A 5 22.79 -6.79 -6.97
CA ASN A 5 22.63 -5.45 -7.54
C ASN A 5 22.90 -4.39 -6.48
N GLY A 6 24.18 -4.01 -6.34
CA GLY A 6 24.65 -3.13 -5.27
C GLY A 6 24.60 -3.83 -3.91
N LYS A 7 23.87 -3.25 -2.94
CA LYS A 7 23.64 -3.83 -1.60
C LYS A 7 22.48 -4.82 -1.53
N ASP A 8 21.73 -5.00 -2.62
CA ASP A 8 20.53 -5.83 -2.66
C ASP A 8 20.71 -7.10 -3.51
N ILE A 9 20.09 -8.19 -3.05
CA ILE A 9 19.98 -9.43 -3.82
C ILE A 9 18.62 -9.43 -4.54
N ILE A 10 18.64 -9.61 -5.86
CA ILE A 10 17.46 -9.67 -6.72
C ILE A 10 17.40 -11.05 -7.38
N GLY A 11 16.24 -11.70 -7.34
CA GLY A 11 16.01 -13.01 -7.95
C GLY A 11 15.61 -14.07 -6.94
N LEU A 12 15.72 -15.33 -7.36
CA LEU A 12 15.34 -16.50 -6.57
C LEU A 12 16.44 -16.86 -5.57
N VAL A 13 16.13 -16.74 -4.28
CA VAL A 13 16.97 -17.16 -3.13
C VAL A 13 16.17 -18.19 -2.34
N GLY A 14 16.44 -19.49 -2.57
CA GLY A 14 15.58 -20.57 -2.05
C GLY A 14 14.14 -20.45 -2.59
N ASP A 15 13.15 -20.57 -1.70
CA ASP A 15 11.72 -20.41 -2.02
C ASP A 15 11.25 -18.95 -2.04
N LEU A 16 12.16 -17.99 -1.82
CA LEU A 16 11.87 -16.56 -1.81
C LEU A 16 12.27 -15.93 -3.15
N VAL A 17 11.36 -15.12 -3.67
CA VAL A 17 11.54 -14.28 -4.84
C VAL A 17 11.75 -12.85 -4.36
N LEU A 18 12.98 -12.36 -4.48
CA LEU A 18 13.33 -10.98 -4.15
C LEU A 18 13.22 -10.12 -5.42
N LYS A 19 12.30 -9.16 -5.42
CA LYS A 19 12.06 -8.23 -6.53
C LYS A 19 12.16 -6.79 -6.06
N ARG A 20 12.43 -5.86 -6.97
CA ARG A 20 12.31 -4.42 -6.72
C ARG A 20 11.00 -3.93 -7.33
N GLY A 21 10.16 -3.29 -6.51
CA GLY A 21 8.92 -2.67 -6.95
C GLY A 21 9.18 -1.41 -7.79
N LYS A 22 8.13 -0.89 -8.45
CA LYS A 22 8.21 0.32 -9.28
C LYS A 22 8.70 1.55 -8.49
N ASP A 23 8.45 1.57 -7.17
CA ASP A 23 8.88 2.65 -6.25
C ASP A 23 10.28 2.40 -5.64
N GLY A 24 11.07 1.48 -6.19
CA GLY A 24 12.41 1.14 -5.66
C GLY A 24 12.41 0.29 -4.39
N LYS A 25 11.25 0.06 -3.76
CA LYS A 25 11.10 -0.77 -2.55
C LYS A 25 11.38 -2.25 -2.83
N LYS A 26 12.06 -2.92 -1.89
CA LYS A 26 12.32 -4.36 -1.95
C LYS A 26 11.06 -5.14 -1.61
N ILE A 27 10.66 -6.04 -2.49
CA ILE A 27 9.53 -6.94 -2.34
C ILE A 27 10.08 -8.34 -2.11
N VAL A 28 9.76 -8.91 -0.96
CA VAL A 28 10.04 -10.32 -0.64
C VAL A 28 8.76 -11.09 -0.90
N GLN A 29 8.76 -11.95 -1.91
CA GLN A 29 7.61 -12.78 -2.25
C GLN A 29 8.00 -14.25 -2.00
N SER A 30 7.43 -14.89 -0.99
CA SER A 30 7.53 -16.35 -0.89
C SER A 30 6.71 -17.00 -2.00
N LYS A 31 7.24 -18.08 -2.59
CA LYS A 31 6.48 -18.92 -3.51
C LYS A 31 5.18 -19.35 -2.82
N ALA A 32 4.05 -19.22 -3.51
CA ALA A 32 2.78 -19.73 -2.99
C ALA A 32 2.91 -21.24 -2.76
N GLY A 33 2.85 -21.67 -1.51
CA GLY A 33 2.84 -23.09 -1.16
C GLY A 33 1.54 -23.75 -1.66
N PRO A 34 1.55 -25.05 -1.96
CA PRO A 34 0.33 -25.80 -2.28
C PRO A 34 -0.52 -25.97 -1.01
N TYR A 35 -1.23 -24.93 -0.61
CA TYR A 35 -2.18 -24.99 0.50
C TYR A 35 -3.52 -25.48 -0.03
N LYS A 36 -3.99 -26.65 0.45
CA LYS A 36 -5.38 -27.08 0.23
C LYS A 36 -6.28 -26.17 1.07
N GLN A 37 -7.06 -25.32 0.41
CA GLN A 37 -8.07 -24.52 1.07
C GLN A 37 -9.14 -25.45 1.66
N ASN A 38 -9.43 -25.30 2.95
CA ASN A 38 -10.56 -25.99 3.57
C ASN A 38 -11.88 -25.30 3.16
N LYS A 39 -13.02 -25.97 3.38
CA LYS A 39 -14.35 -25.46 2.98
C LYS A 39 -14.63 -24.05 3.52
N GLU A 40 -14.21 -23.78 4.76
CA GLU A 40 -14.37 -22.47 5.39
C GLU A 40 -13.50 -21.40 4.71
N SER A 41 -12.24 -21.70 4.38
CA SER A 41 -11.34 -20.78 3.68
C SER A 41 -11.88 -20.40 2.30
N VAL A 42 -12.46 -21.37 1.58
CA VAL A 42 -13.12 -21.11 0.29
C VAL A 42 -14.32 -20.18 0.51
N ARG A 43 -15.20 -20.50 1.45
CA ARG A 43 -16.39 -19.70 1.76
C ARG A 43 -16.04 -18.25 2.14
N THR A 44 -15.05 -18.06 3.01
CA THR A 44 -14.59 -16.73 3.44
C THR A 44 -13.98 -15.96 2.27
N SER A 45 -13.15 -16.62 1.46
CA SER A 45 -12.52 -15.99 0.27
C SER A 45 -13.57 -15.56 -0.76
N THR A 46 -14.59 -16.39 -0.98
CA THR A 46 -15.71 -16.07 -1.87
C THR A 46 -16.54 -14.90 -1.35
N MET A 47 -16.90 -14.90 -0.06
CA MET A 47 -17.62 -13.77 0.56
C MET A 47 -16.81 -12.47 0.49
N PHE A 48 -15.50 -12.53 0.74
CA PHE A 48 -14.61 -11.40 0.57
C PHE A 48 -14.56 -10.91 -0.88
N GLY A 49 -14.51 -11.83 -1.85
CA GLY A 49 -14.57 -11.52 -3.28
C GLY A 49 -15.86 -10.79 -3.67
N TYR A 50 -17.01 -11.24 -3.18
CA TYR A 50 -18.29 -10.56 -3.40
C TYR A 50 -18.32 -9.17 -2.77
N GLY A 51 -17.94 -9.05 -1.50
CA GLY A 51 -17.87 -7.75 -0.81
C GLY A 51 -16.93 -6.78 -1.52
N SER A 52 -15.76 -7.25 -1.98
CA SER A 52 -14.80 -6.44 -2.72
C SER A 52 -15.34 -5.99 -4.08
N SER A 53 -16.09 -6.85 -4.77
CA SER A 53 -16.71 -6.53 -6.06
C SER A 53 -17.80 -5.45 -5.92
N VAL A 54 -18.66 -5.58 -4.90
CA VAL A 54 -19.67 -4.57 -4.58
C VAL A 54 -19.01 -3.25 -4.20
N ALA A 55 -17.99 -3.28 -3.33
CA ALA A 55 -17.25 -2.09 -2.95
C ALA A 55 -16.56 -1.40 -4.13
N CYS A 56 -16.10 -2.16 -5.14
CA CYS A 56 -15.54 -1.61 -6.37
C CYS A 56 -16.58 -0.82 -7.17
N VAL A 57 -17.78 -1.39 -7.33
CA VAL A 57 -18.89 -0.72 -8.03
C VAL A 57 -19.32 0.55 -7.29
N ILE A 58 -19.48 0.48 -5.97
CA ILE A 58 -19.80 1.64 -5.13
C ILE A 58 -18.75 2.73 -5.30
N ARG A 59 -17.45 2.39 -5.19
CA ARG A 59 -16.38 3.37 -5.38
C ARG A 59 -16.43 4.01 -6.75
N ARG A 60 -16.68 3.27 -7.83
CA ARG A 60 -16.79 3.84 -9.18
C ARG A 60 -17.96 4.82 -9.32
N GLN A 61 -19.12 4.49 -8.74
CA GLN A 61 -20.30 5.36 -8.77
C GLN A 61 -20.09 6.63 -7.93
N VAL A 62 -19.48 6.47 -6.75
CA VAL A 62 -19.12 7.58 -5.86
C VAL A 62 -18.05 8.45 -6.52
N ASP A 63 -17.02 7.87 -7.14
CA ASP A 63 -15.97 8.60 -7.83
C ASP A 63 -16.50 9.42 -9.02
N ALA A 64 -17.53 8.96 -9.72
CA ALA A 64 -18.20 9.79 -10.74
C ALA A 64 -18.90 11.03 -10.14
N THR A 65 -19.36 10.93 -8.89
CA THR A 65 -20.07 12.01 -8.19
C THR A 65 -19.11 12.97 -7.49
N PHE A 66 -18.07 12.43 -6.85
CA PHE A 66 -17.11 13.19 -6.08
C PHE A 66 -15.89 13.58 -6.91
N GLY A 67 -15.41 12.77 -7.85
CA GLY A 67 -14.18 13.02 -8.61
C GLY A 67 -14.21 14.30 -9.45
N SER A 68 -15.38 14.74 -9.92
CA SER A 68 -15.56 16.03 -10.59
C SER A 68 -15.63 17.23 -9.63
N ASN A 69 -15.96 16.98 -8.35
CA ASN A 69 -16.08 17.98 -7.29
C ASN A 69 -14.91 17.91 -6.28
N TYR A 70 -14.02 16.94 -6.44
CA TYR A 70 -12.92 16.65 -5.54
C TYR A 70 -11.69 17.43 -6.00
N ASP A 71 -11.57 18.66 -5.50
CA ASP A 71 -10.37 19.45 -5.69
C ASP A 71 -9.26 18.93 -4.76
N SER A 72 -8.44 18.02 -5.28
CA SER A 72 -7.22 17.56 -4.59
C SER A 72 -6.27 18.72 -4.22
N GLY A 73 -6.32 19.82 -4.97
CA GLY A 73 -5.61 21.08 -4.67
C GLY A 73 -6.16 21.77 -3.42
N MET A 74 -7.47 21.75 -3.17
CA MET A 74 -8.08 22.28 -1.95
C MET A 74 -7.61 21.52 -0.71
N ILE A 75 -7.50 20.19 -0.78
CA ILE A 75 -6.99 19.37 0.32
C ILE A 75 -5.52 19.66 0.59
N ASN A 76 -4.71 19.82 -0.46
CA ASN A 76 -3.30 20.20 -0.31
C ASN A 76 -3.14 21.62 0.26
N ARG A 77 -3.98 22.58 -0.15
CA ARG A 77 -4.02 23.93 0.44
C ARG A 77 -4.38 23.90 1.92
N PHE A 78 -5.24 22.98 2.35
CA PHE A 78 -5.61 22.82 3.75
C PHE A 78 -4.53 22.09 4.56
N HIS A 79 -3.85 21.11 3.96
CA HIS A 79 -2.81 20.34 4.64
C HIS A 79 -1.47 21.06 4.74
N ASN A 80 -1.12 21.94 3.80
CA ASN A 80 0.18 22.61 3.80
C ASN A 80 0.42 23.44 5.08
N PRO A 81 -0.50 24.31 5.53
CA PRO A 81 -0.32 25.07 6.77
C PRO A 81 -0.21 24.16 8.00
N ILE A 82 -1.04 23.11 8.08
CA ILE A 82 -0.99 22.15 9.19
C ILE A 82 0.35 21.42 9.21
N ARG A 83 0.82 20.98 8.04
CA ARG A 83 2.12 20.33 7.88
C ARG A 83 3.27 21.26 8.25
N GLU A 84 3.17 22.53 7.91
CA GLU A 84 4.17 23.55 8.22
C GLU A 84 4.26 23.78 9.73
N VAL A 85 3.12 23.96 10.41
CA VAL A 85 3.06 24.05 11.88
C VAL A 85 3.64 22.80 12.54
N LEU A 86 3.25 21.61 12.09
CA LEU A 86 3.79 20.36 12.61
C LEU A 86 5.29 20.24 12.37
N SER A 87 5.80 20.68 11.22
CA SER A 87 7.24 20.68 10.94
C SER A 87 8.02 21.65 11.82
N HIS A 88 7.44 22.80 12.18
CA HIS A 88 8.05 23.74 13.14
C HIS A 88 8.11 23.17 14.56
N CYS A 89 7.11 22.39 14.96
CA CYS A 89 7.07 21.71 16.24
C CYS A 89 7.95 20.46 16.29
N TYR A 90 8.43 19.95 15.14
CA TYR A 90 9.16 18.68 15.09
C TYR A 90 10.66 18.86 15.38
N LYS A 91 11.15 18.16 16.41
CA LYS A 91 12.58 18.04 16.73
C LYS A 91 13.18 16.81 16.05
N PRO A 92 14.02 16.95 14.99
CA PRO A 92 14.49 15.80 14.21
C PRO A 92 15.42 14.87 14.98
N ALA A 93 16.20 15.41 15.93
CA ALA A 93 17.16 14.65 16.74
C ALA A 93 16.45 13.62 17.63
N ASP A 94 15.33 14.03 18.24
CA ASP A 94 14.59 13.23 19.22
C ASP A 94 13.35 12.56 18.61
N LYS A 95 13.00 12.92 17.37
CA LYS A 95 11.76 12.52 16.67
C LYS A 95 10.48 12.84 17.47
N THR A 96 10.49 13.95 18.21
CA THR A 96 9.37 14.39 19.05
C THR A 96 8.77 15.68 18.54
N PHE A 97 7.49 15.92 18.82
CA PHE A 97 6.83 17.19 18.58
C PHE A 97 6.77 17.98 19.89
N VAL A 98 7.15 19.25 19.86
CA VAL A 98 7.03 20.20 20.97
C VAL A 98 6.11 21.31 20.52
N PHE A 99 4.93 21.37 21.14
CA PHE A 99 3.88 22.35 20.87
C PHE A 99 4.02 23.56 21.79
#